data_AF-A0A950RTK5-F1
#
_entry.id   AF-A0A950RTK5-F1
#
_cell.length_a   1.000
_cell.length_b   1.000
_cell.length_c   1.000
_cell.angle_alpha   90.00
_cell.angle_beta   90.00
_cell.angle_gamma   90.00
#
_symmetry.space_group_name_H-M   'P 1'
#
loop_
_entity.id
_entity.type
_entity.pdbx_description
1 polymer ?
#
loop_
_entity_poly.entity_id
_entity_poly.type
_entity_poly.pdbx_seq_one_letter_code
_entity_poly.pdbx_strand_id
1 'polypeptide(L)' 'MTRFLVRRLLQSAALLLVVLTGIFFLVHLTPGGPEAALTSDPRIGPEEVQRLRQSFGLDQPVIVQYARWLFSALHF' A
#
# COMPACT_ATOMS: atom_id res chain seq x y z
N MET A 1 -25.77 -1.82 -24.60
CA MET A 1 -25.16 -0.70 -23.84
C MET A 1 -24.61 -1.15 -22.47
N THR A 2 -25.37 -1.88 -21.65
CA THR A 2 -24.90 -2.42 -20.35
C THR A 2 -23.64 -3.28 -20.44
N ARG A 3 -23.53 -4.19 -21.42
CA ARG A 3 -22.32 -5.00 -21.66
C ARG A 3 -21.07 -4.15 -21.94
N PHE A 4 -21.24 -3.03 -22.64
CA PHE A 4 -20.14 -2.10 -22.94
C PHE A 4 -19.71 -1.33 -21.68
N LEU A 5 -20.67 -0.83 -20.89
CA LEU A 5 -20.37 -0.18 -19.61
C LEU A 5 -19.65 -1.12 -18.63
N VAL A 6 -20.13 -2.34 -18.46
CA VAL A 6 -19.52 -3.33 -17.55
C VAL A 6 -18.08 -3.64 -17.99
N ARG A 7 -17.86 -3.88 -19.28
CA ARG A 7 -16.53 -4.15 -19.82
C ARG A 7 -15.59 -2.97 -19.60
N ARG A 8 -16.06 -1.74 -19.79
CA ARG A 8 -15.28 -0.52 -19.56
C ARG A 8 -14.93 -0.33 -18.08
N LEU A 9 -15.89 -0.54 -17.17
CA LEU A 9 -15.64 -0.49 -15.73
C LEU A 9 -14.62 -1.53 -15.28
N LEU A 10 -14.72 -2.77 -15.78
CA LEU A 10 -13.74 -3.83 -15.48
C LEU A 10 -12.35 -3.48 -16.00
N GLN A 11 -12.24 -2.90 -17.20
CA GLN A 11 -10.97 -2.43 -17.76
C GLN A 11 -10.35 -1.31 -16.91
N SER A 12 -11.14 -0.32 -16.50
CA SER A 12 -10.69 0.75 -15.63
C SER A 12 -10.26 0.22 -14.25
N ALA A 13 -11.04 -0.68 -13.65
CA ALA A 13 -10.71 -1.32 -12.38
C ALA A 13 -9.42 -2.14 -12.47
N ALA A 14 -9.23 -2.90 -13.56
CA ALA A 14 -8.01 -3.66 -13.80
C ALA A 14 -6.79 -2.74 -13.95
N LEU A 15 -6.93 -1.64 -14.70
CA LEU A 15 -5.85 -0.64 -14.84
C LEU A 15 -5.49 -0.01 -13.50
N LEU A 16 -6.49 0.40 -12.71
CA LEU A 16 -6.27 0.92 -11.36
C LEU A 16 -5.56 -0.11 -10.49
N LEU A 17 -5.98 -1.37 -10.53
CA LEU A 17 -5.34 -2.44 -9.76
C LEU A 17 -3.88 -2.63 -10.17
N VAL A 18 -3.55 -2.58 -11.46
CA VAL A 18 -2.16 -2.65 -11.94
C VAL A 18 -1.33 -1.47 -11.42
N VAL A 19 -1.84 -0.24 -11.54
CA VAL A 19 -1.15 0.96 -11.07
C VAL A 19 -0.95 0.90 -9.55
N LEU A 20 -2.00 0.56 -8.82
CA LEU A 20 -1.96 0.43 -7.37
C LEU A 20 -0.90 -0.61 -6.95
N THR A 21 -0.95 -1.80 -7.55
CA THR A 21 0.04 -2.85 -7.28
C THR A 21 1.46 -2.39 -7.61
N GLY A 22 1.65 -1.67 -8.72
CA GLY A 22 2.92 -1.08 -9.10
C GLY A 22 3.45 -0.11 -8.04
N ILE A 23 2.62 0.79 -7.53
CA ILE A 23 2.98 1.74 -6.47
C ILE A 23 3.37 1.00 -5.19
N PHE A 24 2.58 0.00 -4.78
CA PHE A 24 2.87 -0.79 -3.60
C PHE A 24 4.26 -1.43 -3.67
N PHE A 25 4.58 -2.10 -4.79
CA PHE A 25 5.89 -2.72 -4.99
C PHE A 25 7.00 -1.69 -5.12
N LEU A 26 6.77 -0.55 -5.80
CA LEU A 26 7.76 0.52 -5.90
C LEU A 26 8.19 1.02 -4.52
N VAL A 27 7.24 1.22 -3.60
CA VAL A 27 7.53 1.61 -2.21
C VAL A 27 8.29 0.50 -1.48
N HIS A 28 7.88 -0.76 -1.64
CA HIS A 28 8.56 -1.89 -0.98
C HIS A 28 9.98 -2.15 -1.50
N LEU A 29 10.26 -1.78 -2.74
CA LEU A 29 11.57 -1.90 -3.37
C LEU A 29 12.50 -0.73 -3.05
N THR A 30 12.02 0.33 -2.40
CA THR A 30 12.89 1.43 -1.96
C THR A 30 13.93 0.94 -0.95
N PRO A 31 15.15 1.50 -0.94
CA PRO A 31 16.15 1.19 0.07
C PRO A 31 15.62 1.49 1.48
N GLY A 32 15.56 0.48 2.35
CA GLY A 32 14.96 0.58 3.68
C GLY A 32 13.45 0.28 3.74
N GLY A 33 12.82 0.01 2.60
CA GLY A 33 11.42 -0.42 2.51
C GLY A 33 10.40 0.65 2.93
N PRO A 34 9.12 0.27 3.16
CA PRO A 34 8.07 1.21 3.58
C PRO A 34 8.34 1.84 4.95
N GLU A 35 9.18 1.20 5.77
CA GLU A 35 9.61 1.69 7.08
C GLU A 35 10.77 2.70 7.02
N ALA A 36 11.40 2.89 5.86
CA ALA A 36 12.47 3.88 5.67
C ALA A 36 12.04 5.28 6.08
N ALA A 37 10.78 5.66 5.82
CA ALA A 37 10.24 6.96 6.21
C ALA A 37 10.20 7.16 7.74
N LEU A 38 10.01 6.07 8.50
CA LEU A 38 9.97 6.09 9.97
C LEU A 38 11.39 6.11 10.56
N THR A 39 12.31 5.37 9.96
CA THR A 39 13.70 5.24 10.45
C THR A 39 14.60 6.39 10.01
N SER A 40 14.25 7.09 8.93
CA SER A 40 15.01 8.24 8.43
C SER A 40 14.71 9.54 9.18
N ASP A 41 13.65 9.60 10.00
CA ASP A 41 13.35 10.77 10.83
C ASP A 41 14.10 10.69 12.18
N PRO A 42 15.11 11.56 12.42
CA PRO A 42 15.89 11.54 13.67
C PRO A 42 15.08 11.88 14.92
N ARG A 43 13.85 12.40 14.76
CA ARG A 43 12.95 12.74 15.86
C ARG A 43 12.20 11.52 16.40
N ILE A 44 12.16 10.42 15.64
CA ILE A 44 11.47 9.20 16.01
C ILE A 44 12.46 8.28 16.71
N GLY A 45 12.31 8.15 18.04
CA GLY A 45 13.13 7.22 18.83
C GLY A 45 12.87 5.76 18.45
N PRO A 46 13.80 4.84 18.73
CA PRO A 46 13.68 3.42 18.36
C PRO A 46 12.42 2.74 18.91
N GLU A 47 11.97 3.13 20.12
CA GLU A 47 10.72 2.63 20.69
C GLU A 47 9.48 3.13 19.91
N GLU A 48 9.53 4.37 19.44
CA GLU A 48 8.45 4.98 18.66
C GLU A 48 8.39 4.37 17.25
N VAL A 49 9.54 4.07 16.63
CA VAL A 49 9.60 3.33 15.36
C VAL A 49 8.86 2.00 15.48
N GLN A 50 9.08 1.24 16.57
CA GLN A 50 8.44 -0.05 16.76
C GLN A 50 6.92 0.08 16.95
N ARG A 51 6.47 1.08 17.73
CA ARG A 51 5.05 1.39 17.89
C ARG A 51 4.41 1.75 16.55
N LEU A 52 5.06 2.62 15.77
CA LEU A 52 4.58 3.05 14.48
C LEU A 52 4.54 1.88 13.49
N ARG A 53 5.57 1.03 13.46
CA ARG A 53 5.63 -0.18 12.64
C ARG A 53 4.40 -1.08 12.85
N GLN A 54 4.04 -1.31 14.11
CA GLN A 54 2.84 -2.09 14.46
C GLN A 54 1.54 -1.36 14.08
N SER A 55 1.47 -0.05 14.33
CA SER A 55 0.28 0.75 14.01
C SER A 55 -0.01 0.82 12.50
N PHE A 56 1.04 0.90 11.68
CA PHE A 56 0.95 0.84 10.22
C PHE A 56 0.83 -0.59 9.69
N GLY A 57 0.97 -1.59 10.57
CA GLY A 57 0.86 -3.00 10.21
C GLY A 57 1.99 -3.52 9.33
N LEU A 58 3.15 -2.85 9.35
CA LEU A 58 4.36 -3.20 8.59
C LEU A 58 5.05 -4.46 9.16
N ASP A 59 4.61 -4.92 10.33
CA ASP A 59 4.98 -6.19 10.96
C ASP A 59 4.21 -7.40 10.37
N GLN A 60 3.15 -7.17 9.59
CA GLN A 60 2.32 -8.23 9.04
C GLN A 60 2.86 -8.77 7.69
N PRO A 61 2.43 -9.97 7.24
CA PRO A 61 2.83 -10.49 5.94
C PRO A 61 2.49 -9.53 4.80
N VAL A 62 3.36 -9.46 3.79
CA VAL A 62 3.22 -8.53 2.63
C VAL A 62 1.85 -8.63 1.96
N ILE A 63 1.28 -9.84 1.87
CA ILE A 63 -0.06 -10.06 1.31
C ILE A 63 -1.14 -9.32 2.13
N VAL A 64 -1.01 -9.30 3.46
CA VAL A 64 -1.95 -8.61 4.36
C VAL A 64 -1.76 -7.10 4.28
N GLN A 65 -0.52 -6.63 4.13
CA GLN A 65 -0.23 -5.21 3.88
C GLN A 65 -0.84 -4.75 2.55
N TYR A 66 -0.66 -5.53 1.48
CA TYR A 66 -1.24 -5.24 0.17
C TYR A 66 -2.76 -5.22 0.19
N ALA A 67 -3.41 -6.21 0.82
CA ALA A 67 -4.86 -6.25 0.93
C ALA A 67 -5.41 -5.03 1.69
N ARG A 68 -4.83 -4.69 2.86
CA ARG A 68 -5.23 -3.50 3.62
C ARG A 68 -5.03 -2.23 2.82
N TRP A 69 -3.90 -2.08 2.14
CA TRP A 69 -3.62 -0.92 1.31
C TRP A 69 -4.60 -0.77 0.14
N LEU A 70 -4.95 -1.88 -0.52
CA LEU A 70 -5.97 -1.91 -1.59
C LEU A 70 -7.36 -1.52 -1.07
N PHE A 71 -7.77 -2.04 0.10
CA PHE A 71 -9.05 -1.67 0.72
C PHE A 71 -9.08 -0.20 1.15
N SER A 72 -8.01 0.31 1.76
CA SER A 72 -7.91 1.73 2.13
C SER A 72 -7.97 2.64 0.90
N ALA A 73 -7.39 2.25 -0.25
CA ALA A 73 -7.48 3.02 -1.48
C ALA A 73 -8.90 3.05 -2.09
N LEU A 74 -9.73 2.05 -1.78
CA LEU A 74 -11.14 1.99 -2.20
C LEU A 74 -12.08 2.68 -1.21
N HIS A 75 -11.65 2.88 0.03
CA HIS A 75 -12.39 3.53 1.10
C HIS A 75 -11.97 5.00 1.21
N PHE A 76 -12.53 5.83 0.31
CA PHE A 76 -12.31 7.29 0.29
C PHE A 76 -12.99 8.00 1.46
#